data_AF-A0A0A9D9I8-F1
#
_entry.id   AF-A0A0A9D9I8-F1
#
_cell.length_a   1.000
_cell.length_b   1.000
_cell.length_c   1.000
_cell.angle_alpha   90.00
_cell.angle_beta   90.00
_cell.angle_gamma   90.00
#
_symmetry.space_group_name_H-M   'P 1'
#
loop_
_entity.id
_entity.type
_entity.pdbx_description
1 polymer ?
#
loop_
_entity_poly.entity_id
_entity_poly.type
_entity_poly.pdbx_seq_one_letter_code
_entity_poly.pdbx_strand_id
1 'polypeptide(L)'
;MTTLLDSYAKCGALASARKVFDGMSVRDVATWNALLAGLAQGTEPNLALALFHRLARSFRDLPPREEPNELTIVAVLFACAQIGALQDGLGVHVFARMLGVEDNVRVCNALIDM
;
A
#
# COMPACT_ATOMS: atom_id res chain seq x y z
N MET A 1 5.92 -6.10 15.53
CA MET A 1 5.74 -6.79 14.23
C MET A 1 6.17 -5.90 13.06
N THR A 2 5.92 -4.59 13.12
CA THR A 2 6.39 -3.57 12.15
C THR A 2 7.93 -3.51 12.01
N THR A 3 8.68 -3.67 13.10
CA THR A 3 10.16 -3.63 13.08
C THR A 3 10.81 -4.73 12.23
N LEU A 4 10.17 -5.89 12.11
CA LEU A 4 10.71 -7.02 11.36
C LEU A 4 10.45 -6.85 9.84
N LEU A 5 9.25 -6.40 9.48
CA LEU A 5 8.89 -6.03 8.10
C LEU A 5 9.72 -4.84 7.59
N ASP A 6 9.94 -3.81 8.42
CA ASP A 6 10.81 -2.68 8.09
C ASP A 6 12.27 -3.12 7.86
N SER A 7 12.76 -4.09 8.64
CA SER A 7 14.11 -4.63 8.46
C SER A 7 14.27 -5.43 7.16
N TYR A 8 13.25 -6.20 6.77
CA TYR A 8 13.27 -6.95 5.51
C TYR A 8 13.11 -6.06 4.28
N ALA A 9 12.33 -4.97 4.39
CA ALA A 9 12.19 -3.97 3.33
C ALA A 9 13.53 -3.26 3.04
N LYS A 10 14.31 -2.94 4.09
CA LYS A 10 15.61 -2.26 3.96
C LYS A 10 16.74 -3.14 3.44
N CYS A 11 16.62 -4.47 3.47
CA CYS A 11 17.68 -5.40 3.05
C CYS A 11 17.50 -5.97 1.63
N GLY A 12 16.57 -5.46 0.81
CA GLY A 12 16.27 -6.04 -0.51
C GLY A 12 15.64 -7.45 -0.44
N ALA A 13 15.25 -7.89 0.77
CA ALA A 13 14.66 -9.19 1.03
C ALA A 13 13.12 -9.12 1.00
N LEU A 14 12.56 -8.37 0.04
CA LEU A 14 11.12 -8.18 -0.12
C LEU A 14 10.38 -9.50 -0.41
N ALA A 15 11.05 -10.46 -1.05
CA ALA A 15 10.54 -11.83 -1.19
C ALA A 15 10.37 -12.54 0.16
N SER A 16 11.25 -12.27 1.12
CA SER A 16 11.16 -12.79 2.49
C SER A 16 10.07 -12.07 3.28
N ALA A 17 9.96 -10.74 3.14
CA ALA A 17 8.85 -9.97 3.72
C ALA A 17 7.48 -10.50 3.21
N ARG A 18 7.39 -10.82 1.92
CA ARG A 18 6.19 -11.41 1.32
C ARG A 18 5.90 -12.82 1.84
N LYS A 19 6.91 -13.69 1.99
CA LYS A 19 6.73 -15.03 2.58
C LYS A 19 6.25 -14.96 4.03
N VAL A 20 6.82 -14.05 4.82
CA VAL A 20 6.38 -13.80 6.21
C VAL A 20 4.93 -13.31 6.20
N PHE A 21 4.60 -12.36 5.33
CA PHE A 21 3.24 -11.84 5.18
C PHE A 21 2.23 -12.93 4.75
N ASP A 22 2.61 -13.78 3.80
CA ASP A 22 1.77 -14.89 3.34
C ASP A 22 1.56 -15.94 4.44
N GLY A 23 2.52 -16.09 5.37
CA GLY A 23 2.44 -16.95 6.55
C GLY A 23 1.74 -16.36 7.79
N MET A 24 1.33 -15.08 7.77
CA MET A 24 0.61 -14.47 8.89
C MET A 24 -0.85 -14.94 8.94
N SER A 25 -1.25 -15.53 10.07
CA SER A 25 -2.62 -15.97 10.34
C SER A 25 -3.58 -14.82 10.64
N VAL A 26 -3.06 -13.70 11.14
CA VAL A 26 -3.79 -12.45 11.37
C VAL A 26 -3.02 -11.34 10.68
N ARG A 27 -3.67 -10.67 9.73
CA ARG A 27 -3.18 -9.45 9.09
C ARG A 27 -3.99 -8.29 9.65
N ASP A 28 -3.37 -7.14 9.76
CA ASP A 28 -4.04 -5.88 10.05
C ASP A 28 -3.61 -4.83 9.02
N VAL A 29 -4.34 -3.70 8.99
CA VAL A 29 -4.05 -2.58 8.09
C VAL A 29 -2.61 -2.08 8.24
N ALA A 30 -2.04 -2.12 9.45
CA ALA A 30 -0.66 -1.71 9.70
C ALA A 30 0.35 -2.62 8.97
N THR A 31 0.09 -3.92 8.93
CA THR A 31 0.92 -4.90 8.22
C THR A 31 0.88 -4.67 6.71
N TRP A 32 -0.32 -4.43 6.15
CA TRP A 32 -0.49 -4.09 4.73
C TRP A 32 0.25 -2.82 4.36
N ASN A 33 0.11 -1.78 5.19
CA ASN A 33 0.75 -0.49 4.97
C ASN A 33 2.28 -0.57 5.05
N ALA A 34 2.82 -1.33 6.00
CA ALA A 34 4.26 -1.56 6.09
C ALA A 34 4.79 -2.29 4.85
N LEU A 35 4.08 -3.32 4.37
CA LEU A 35 4.47 -4.04 3.16
C LEU A 35 4.38 -3.16 1.91
N LEU A 36 3.28 -2.42 1.73
CA LEU A 36 3.09 -1.52 0.59
C LEU A 36 4.14 -0.41 0.58
N ALA A 37 4.37 0.24 1.73
CA ALA A 37 5.38 1.28 1.85
C ALA A 37 6.79 0.72 1.58
N GLY A 38 7.11 -0.46 2.10
CA GLY A 38 8.40 -1.11 1.86
C GLY A 38 8.62 -1.50 0.39
N LEU A 39 7.58 -1.94 -0.30
CA LEU A 39 7.65 -2.24 -1.74
C LEU A 39 7.74 -0.97 -2.59
N ALA A 40 6.97 0.06 -2.23
CA ALA A 40 6.93 1.32 -2.95
C ALA A 40 8.23 2.13 -2.81
N GLN A 41 8.82 2.16 -1.60
CA GLN A 41 10.11 2.81 -1.32
C GLN A 41 11.32 1.96 -1.74
N GLY A 42 11.13 0.66 -1.90
CA GLY A 42 12.16 -0.28 -2.32
C GLY A 42 12.30 -0.34 -3.84
N THR A 43 12.73 -1.50 -4.34
CA THR A 43 13.00 -1.72 -5.77
C THR A 43 11.80 -2.29 -6.54
N GLU A 44 10.64 -2.47 -5.90
CA GLU A 44 9.50 -3.21 -6.46
C GLU A 44 8.16 -2.43 -6.42
N PRO A 45 8.08 -1.19 -6.91
CA PRO A 45 6.84 -0.39 -6.91
C PRO A 45 5.72 -1.04 -7.74
N ASN A 46 6.05 -1.76 -8.82
CA ASN A 46 5.09 -2.55 -9.59
C ASN A 46 4.38 -3.62 -8.74
N LEU A 47 5.11 -4.24 -7.81
CA LEU A 47 4.55 -5.25 -6.91
C LEU A 47 3.67 -4.61 -5.83
N ALA A 48 4.04 -3.40 -5.35
CA ALA A 48 3.18 -2.62 -4.46
C ALA A 48 1.82 -2.36 -5.12
N LEU A 49 1.83 -1.95 -6.39
CA LEU A 49 0.61 -1.68 -7.14
C LEU A 49 -0.22 -2.96 -7.40
N ALA A 50 0.43 -4.07 -7.76
CA ALA A 50 -0.24 -5.36 -7.92
C ALA A 50 -0.91 -5.84 -6.62
N LEU A 51 -0.25 -5.62 -5.47
CA LEU A 51 -0.82 -5.90 -4.16
C LEU A 51 -2.02 -5.01 -3.85
N PHE A 52 -1.91 -3.71 -4.13
CA PHE A 52 -3.03 -2.79 -3.99
C PHE A 52 -4.23 -3.23 -4.83
N HIS A 53 -4.05 -3.60 -6.09
CA HIS A 53 -5.15 -4.10 -6.93
C HIS A 53 -5.83 -5.34 -6.35
N ARG A 54 -5.09 -6.19 -5.64
CA ARG A 54 -5.69 -7.34 -4.95
C ARG A 54 -6.50 -6.89 -3.74
N LEU A 55 -5.94 -6.01 -2.91
CA LEU A 55 -6.59 -5.46 -1.73
C LEU A 55 -7.84 -4.64 -2.08
N ALA A 56 -7.78 -3.79 -3.11
CA ALA A 56 -8.91 -3.00 -3.59
C ALA A 56 -10.06 -3.87 -4.12
N ARG A 57 -9.75 -5.02 -4.75
CA ARG A 57 -10.76 -5.98 -5.22
C ARG A 57 -11.48 -6.70 -4.09
N SER A 58 -10.80 -6.98 -2.98
CA SER A 58 -11.38 -7.69 -1.83
C SER A 58 -11.82 -6.76 -0.69
N PHE A 59 -11.67 -5.43 -0.82
CA PHE A 59 -11.77 -4.53 0.33
C PHE A 59 -13.15 -4.58 1.02
N ARG A 60 -14.22 -4.82 0.27
CA ARG A 60 -15.59 -4.91 0.81
C ARG A 60 -15.81 -6.14 1.70
N ASP A 61 -14.98 -7.15 1.55
CA ASP A 61 -15.05 -8.41 2.30
C ASP A 61 -14.02 -8.46 3.44
N LEU A 62 -13.19 -7.41 3.59
CA LEU A 62 -12.19 -7.36 4.64
C LEU A 62 -12.82 -7.06 6.00
N PRO A 63 -12.31 -7.65 7.10
CA PRO A 63 -12.72 -7.23 8.43
C PRO A 63 -12.25 -5.79 8.70
N PRO A 64 -12.92 -5.04 9.60
CA PRO A 64 -12.60 -3.62 9.87
C PRO A 64 -11.15 -3.33 10.24
N ARG A 65 -10.45 -4.32 10.80
CA ARG A 65 -9.04 -4.25 11.22
C ARG A 65 -8.06 -4.32 10.05
N GLU A 66 -8.52 -4.75 8.90
CA GLU A 66 -7.74 -4.90 7.66
C GLU A 66 -8.18 -3.89 6.58
N GLU A 67 -9.19 -3.06 6.88
CA GLU A 67 -9.69 -2.08 5.92
C GLU A 67 -8.60 -1.07 5.53
N PRO A 68 -8.49 -0.74 4.24
CA PRO A 68 -7.52 0.24 3.77
C PRO A 68 -7.78 1.62 4.37
N ASN A 69 -6.72 2.41 4.55
CA ASN A 69 -6.82 3.76 5.10
C ASN A 69 -5.97 4.76 4.33
N GLU A 70 -5.86 5.99 4.82
CA GLU A 70 -5.10 7.06 4.18
C GLU A 70 -3.63 6.69 3.93
N LEU A 71 -3.03 5.89 4.82
CA LEU A 71 -1.64 5.45 4.68
C LEU A 71 -1.50 4.42 3.55
N THR A 72 -2.53 3.58 3.33
CA THR A 72 -2.59 2.69 2.17
C THR A 72 -2.56 3.50 0.87
N ILE A 73 -3.36 4.56 0.80
CA ILE A 73 -3.45 5.43 -0.38
C ILE A 73 -2.10 6.12 -0.65
N VAL A 74 -1.50 6.72 0.38
CA VAL A 74 -0.20 7.41 0.26
C VAL A 74 0.88 6.48 -0.26
N ALA A 75 0.98 5.26 0.28
CA ALA A 75 1.99 4.29 -0.15
C ALA A 75 1.83 3.90 -1.63
N VAL A 76 0.59 3.76 -2.11
CA VAL A 76 0.33 3.35 -3.48
C VAL A 76 0.49 4.51 -4.46
N LEU A 77 0.07 5.73 -4.11
CA LEU A 77 0.35 6.91 -4.91
C LEU A 77 1.85 7.14 -5.07
N PHE A 78 2.63 6.93 -4.01
CA PHE A 78 4.08 6.95 -4.10
C PHE A 78 4.60 5.90 -5.10
N ALA A 79 4.09 4.67 -5.06
CA ALA A 79 4.46 3.64 -6.03
C ALA A 79 4.09 4.06 -7.48
N CYS A 80 2.91 4.66 -7.68
CA CYS A 80 2.49 5.17 -8.99
C CYS A 80 3.43 6.26 -9.51
N ALA A 81 3.83 7.20 -8.65
CA ALA A 81 4.79 8.25 -8.99
C ALA A 81 6.13 7.68 -9.45
N GLN A 82 6.65 6.66 -8.74
CA GLN A 82 7.95 6.03 -9.07
C GLN A 82 7.97 5.37 -10.46
N ILE A 83 6.83 4.86 -10.94
CA ILE A 83 6.74 4.13 -12.22
C ILE A 83 6.00 4.91 -13.32
N GLY A 84 5.56 6.15 -13.05
CA GLY A 84 4.77 6.94 -13.98
C GLY A 84 3.39 6.34 -14.30
N ALA A 85 2.79 5.57 -13.38
CA ALA A 85 1.51 4.91 -13.57
C ALA A 85 0.32 5.85 -13.33
N LEU A 86 0.14 6.83 -14.21
CA LEU A 86 -0.90 7.87 -14.08
C LEU A 86 -2.33 7.28 -14.06
N GLN A 87 -2.59 6.26 -14.87
CA GLN A 87 -3.93 5.64 -14.93
C GLN A 87 -4.27 4.91 -13.63
N ASP A 88 -3.31 4.22 -13.05
CA ASP A 88 -3.49 3.58 -11.76
C ASP A 88 -3.61 4.62 -10.63
N GLY A 89 -2.83 5.70 -10.68
CA GLY A 89 -2.95 6.84 -9.77
C GLY A 89 -4.36 7.45 -9.75
N LEU A 90 -4.99 7.59 -10.93
CA LEU A 90 -6.39 8.02 -11.02
C LEU A 90 -7.35 7.02 -10.36
N GLY A 91 -7.14 5.72 -10.59
CA GLY A 91 -7.89 4.65 -9.92
C GLY A 91 -7.75 4.71 -8.39
N VAL A 92 -6.53 4.97 -7.90
CA VAL A 92 -6.22 5.15 -6.48
C VAL A 92 -6.92 6.39 -5.91
N HIS A 93 -6.97 7.51 -6.65
CA HIS A 93 -7.73 8.69 -6.24
C HIS A 93 -9.24 8.39 -6.08
N VAL A 94 -9.82 7.66 -7.04
CA VAL A 94 -11.22 7.22 -6.95
C VAL A 94 -11.42 6.30 -5.74
N PHE A 95 -10.47 5.41 -5.48
CA PHE A 95 -10.49 4.54 -4.30
C PHE A 95 -10.40 5.32 -2.99
N ALA A 96 -9.56 6.35 -2.91
CA ALA A 96 -9.47 7.23 -1.74
C ALA A 96 -10.81 7.92 -1.45
N ARG A 97 -11.53 8.37 -2.49
CA ARG A 97 -12.88 8.94 -2.34
C ARG A 97 -13.90 7.93 -1.84
N MET A 98 -13.80 6.67 -2.29
CA MET A 98 -14.68 5.61 -1.78
C MET A 98 -14.44 5.29 -0.30
N LEU A 99 -13.22 5.49 0.20
CA LEU A 99 -12.89 5.36 1.62
C LEU A 99 -13.23 6.62 2.44
N GLY A 100 -13.56 7.74 1.80
CA GLY A 100 -13.79 9.03 2.49
C GLY A 100 -12.52 9.67 3.04
N VAL A 101 -11.37 9.42 2.40
CA VAL A 101 -10.06 9.94 2.83
C VAL A 101 -9.42 10.91 1.82
N GLU A 102 -10.18 11.38 0.84
CA GLU A 102 -9.73 12.27 -0.24
C GLU A 102 -9.26 13.65 0.25
N ASP A 103 -9.87 14.18 1.31
CA ASP A 103 -9.53 15.47 1.93
C ASP A 103 -8.39 15.34 2.95
N ASN A 104 -7.85 14.13 3.15
CA ASN A 104 -6.73 13.94 4.04
C ASN A 104 -5.48 14.63 3.48
N VAL A 105 -4.89 15.54 4.25
CA VAL A 105 -3.71 16.32 3.83
C VAL A 105 -2.58 15.45 3.30
N ARG A 106 -2.37 14.25 3.88
CA ARG A 106 -1.32 13.32 3.39
C ARG A 106 -1.65 12.76 2.02
N VAL A 107 -2.93 12.45 1.77
CA VAL A 107 -3.42 11.96 0.48
C VAL A 107 -3.34 13.07 -0.56
N CYS A 108 -3.77 14.30 -0.23
CA CYS A 108 -3.67 15.44 -1.13
C CYS A 108 -2.21 15.71 -1.54
N ASN A 109 -1.29 15.72 -0.58
CA ASN A 109 0.13 15.91 -0.88
C ASN A 109 0.68 14.80 -1.78
N ALA A 110 0.36 13.54 -1.48
CA ALA A 110 0.79 12.41 -2.31
C ALA A 110 0.22 12.44 -3.73
N LEU A 111 -0.97 13.03 -3.95
CA LEU A 111 -1.54 13.26 -5.28
C LEU A 111 -0.84 14.37 -6.05
N ILE A 112 -0.32 15.39 -5.35
CA ILE A 112 0.42 16.50 -5.95
C ILE A 112 1.85 16.07 -6.30
N ASP A 113 2.45 15.21 -5.47
CA ASP A 113 3.82 14.71 -5.65
C ASP A 113 3.94 13.62 -6.74
N MET A 114 2.81 13.13 -7.28
CA MET A 114 2.74 12.08 -8.29
C MET A 114 2.85 12.64 -9.72
#